data_AF-A0A0M2K4S9-F1
#
_entry.id   AF-A0A0M2K4S9-F1
#
_cell.length_a   1.000
_cell.length_b   1.000
_cell.length_c   1.000
_cell.angle_alpha   90.00
_cell.angle_beta   90.00
_cell.angle_gamma   90.00
#
_symmetry.space_group_name_H-M   'P 1'
#
loop_
_entity.id
_entity.type
_entity.pdbx_description
1 polymer ?
#
loop_
_entity_poly.entity_id
_entity_poly.type
_entity_poly.pdbx_seq_one_letter_code
_entity_poly.pdbx_strand_id
1 'polypeptide(L)'
;MTTNNNRALEEVSNMTLDEISDLANEAREALNHIRKSRDEQPARLAKARADADEARGWAIIEEPWESQVTAIPAYNSDGERTGTALTVPNIAAKELFAARLAFDMLDAGDDCDQLEEVKTRYFTMLGGDTGSLFLVCMAALDTIASLVVPQLLEEIEQRGSNWTERVRLCEARAKAWQGRADKLNGLQDQAAEAGINPVDAYDIGAAAIDGLAMDPVDLDSEGDDEG
;
A
#
# COMPACT_ATOMS: atom_id res chain seq x y z
N MET A 1 -32.64 -1.87 -22.28
CA MET A 1 -31.51 -2.73 -22.72
C MET A 1 -31.82 -3.55 -23.97
N THR A 2 -33.08 -3.91 -24.25
CA THR A 2 -33.50 -4.69 -25.43
C THR A 2 -33.41 -3.93 -26.77
N THR A 3 -33.47 -2.59 -26.74
CA THR A 3 -33.54 -1.76 -27.95
C THR A 3 -32.22 -1.62 -28.70
N ASN A 4 -31.07 -1.66 -28.01
CA ASN A 4 -29.74 -1.55 -28.65
C ASN A 4 -29.33 -2.84 -29.36
N ASN A 5 -29.69 -4.01 -28.81
CA ASN A 5 -29.41 -5.29 -29.46
C ASN A 5 -30.23 -5.46 -30.75
N ASN A 6 -31.47 -4.98 -30.77
CA ASN A 6 -32.31 -5.04 -31.97
C ASN A 6 -31.78 -4.16 -33.11
N ARG A 7 -31.21 -2.98 -32.78
CA ARG A 7 -30.61 -2.07 -33.78
C ARG A 7 -29.33 -2.63 -34.39
N ALA A 8 -28.46 -3.24 -33.58
CA ALA A 8 -27.24 -3.89 -34.06
C ALA A 8 -27.55 -5.11 -34.96
N LEU A 9 -28.62 -5.85 -34.66
CA LEU A 9 -29.07 -6.97 -35.48
C LEU A 9 -29.68 -6.51 -36.82
N GLU A 10 -30.40 -5.38 -36.85
CA GLU A 10 -30.89 -4.76 -38.09
C GLU A 10 -29.74 -4.18 -38.94
N GLU A 11 -28.73 -3.58 -38.32
CA GLU A 11 -27.52 -3.10 -39.01
C GLU A 11 -26.77 -4.26 -39.67
N VAL A 12 -26.56 -5.38 -38.97
CA VAL A 12 -25.93 -6.59 -39.53
C VAL A 12 -26.81 -7.24 -40.62
N SER A 13 -28.14 -7.20 -40.48
CA SER A 13 -29.07 -7.71 -41.50
C SER A 13 -29.07 -6.89 -42.79
N ASN A 14 -28.59 -5.65 -42.75
CA ASN A 14 -28.47 -4.76 -43.91
C ASN A 14 -27.05 -4.73 -44.51
N MET A 15 -26.08 -5.41 -43.90
CA MET A 15 -24.73 -5.55 -44.45
C MET A 15 -24.72 -6.51 -45.64
N THR A 16 -23.90 -6.18 -46.63
CA THR A 16 -23.60 -7.07 -47.75
C THR A 16 -22.78 -8.28 -47.29
N LEU A 17 -22.82 -9.36 -48.07
CA LEU A 17 -22.07 -10.58 -47.80
C LEU A 17 -20.56 -10.34 -47.70
N ASP A 18 -20.04 -9.38 -48.46
CA ASP A 18 -18.63 -8.98 -48.44
C ASP A 18 -18.27 -8.24 -47.14
N GLU A 19 -19.11 -7.30 -46.69
CA GLU A 19 -18.90 -6.58 -45.42
C GLU A 19 -18.99 -7.50 -44.19
N ILE A 20 -19.86 -8.52 -44.23
CA ILE A 20 -19.93 -9.54 -43.17
C ILE A 20 -18.66 -10.41 -43.17
N SER A 21 -18.13 -10.74 -44.36
CA SER A 21 -16.89 -11.50 -44.49
C SER A 21 -15.69 -10.72 -43.95
N ASP A 22 -15.59 -9.44 -44.28
CA ASP A 22 -14.50 -8.57 -43.81
C ASP A 22 -14.54 -8.40 -42.28
N LEU A 23 -15.71 -8.12 -41.71
CA LEU A 23 -15.89 -8.04 -40.26
C LEU A 23 -15.54 -9.38 -39.56
N ALA A 24 -15.91 -10.51 -40.16
CA ALA A 24 -15.58 -11.82 -39.62
C ALA A 24 -14.07 -12.12 -39.68
N ASN A 25 -13.37 -11.61 -40.71
CA ASN A 25 -11.92 -11.75 -40.83
C ASN A 25 -11.20 -10.87 -39.81
N GLU A 26 -11.60 -9.61 -39.65
CA GLU A 26 -11.08 -8.72 -38.60
C GLU A 26 -11.26 -9.31 -37.20
N ALA A 27 -12.44 -9.87 -36.90
CA ALA A 27 -12.71 -10.52 -35.62
C ALA A 27 -11.81 -11.75 -35.41
N ARG A 28 -11.57 -12.55 -36.45
CA ARG A 28 -10.65 -13.71 -36.38
C ARG A 28 -9.22 -13.28 -36.14
N GLU A 29 -8.75 -12.23 -36.82
CA GLU A 29 -7.43 -11.66 -36.63
C GLU A 29 -7.24 -11.14 -35.20
N ALA A 30 -8.22 -10.39 -34.68
CA ALA A 30 -8.22 -9.91 -33.30
C ALA A 30 -8.17 -11.07 -32.29
N LEU A 31 -8.96 -12.14 -32.50
CA LEU A 31 -8.94 -13.32 -31.63
C LEU A 31 -7.60 -14.07 -31.69
N ASN A 32 -7.01 -14.20 -32.87
CA ASN A 32 -5.70 -14.82 -33.03
C ASN A 32 -4.60 -14.00 -32.35
N HIS A 33 -4.66 -12.67 -32.46
CA HIS A 33 -3.75 -11.77 -31.75
C HIS A 33 -3.87 -11.90 -30.23
N ILE A 34 -5.09 -11.97 -29.69
CA ILE A 34 -5.34 -12.16 -28.25
C ILE A 34 -4.76 -13.50 -27.78
N ARG A 35 -5.02 -14.59 -28.53
CA ARG A 35 -4.50 -15.92 -28.20
C ARG A 35 -2.98 -15.95 -28.19
N LYS A 36 -2.35 -15.43 -29.25
CA LYS A 36 -0.89 -15.33 -29.34
C LYS A 36 -0.32 -14.52 -28.17
N SER A 37 -0.91 -13.35 -27.87
CA SER A 37 -0.47 -12.50 -26.76
C SER A 37 -0.57 -13.20 -25.41
N ARG A 38 -1.65 -13.95 -25.18
CA ARG A 38 -1.84 -14.76 -23.97
C ARG A 38 -0.81 -15.88 -23.88
N ASP A 39 -0.54 -16.58 -24.98
CA ASP A 39 0.37 -17.72 -24.99
C ASP A 39 1.84 -17.28 -24.82
N GLU A 40 2.20 -16.08 -25.30
CA GLU A 40 3.53 -15.47 -25.13
C GLU A 40 3.71 -14.72 -23.79
N GLN A 41 2.61 -14.40 -23.09
CA GLN A 41 2.63 -13.61 -21.86
C GLN A 41 3.54 -14.20 -20.77
N PRO A 42 3.50 -15.52 -20.45
CA PRO A 42 4.33 -16.07 -19.38
C PRO A 42 5.83 -15.87 -19.62
N ALA A 43 6.30 -16.06 -20.86
CA ALA A 43 7.71 -15.88 -21.22
C ALA A 43 8.13 -14.40 -21.13
N ARG A 44 7.25 -13.49 -21.57
CA ARG A 44 7.48 -12.04 -21.46
C ARG A 44 7.51 -11.58 -20.00
N LEU A 45 6.61 -12.10 -19.17
CA LEU A 45 6.57 -11.81 -17.73
C LEU A 45 7.83 -12.33 -17.03
N ALA A 46 8.24 -13.57 -17.30
CA ALA A 46 9.44 -14.15 -16.71
C ALA A 46 10.70 -13.32 -17.05
N LYS A 47 10.82 -12.87 -18.30
CA LYS A 47 11.92 -11.98 -18.71
C LYS A 47 11.85 -10.63 -17.99
N ALA A 48 10.68 -9.98 -17.97
CA ALA A 48 10.51 -8.67 -17.34
C ALA A 48 10.84 -8.71 -15.83
N ARG A 49 10.46 -9.80 -15.14
CA ARG A 49 10.82 -10.02 -13.73
C ARG A 49 12.32 -10.18 -13.53
N ALA A 50 12.98 -10.97 -14.38
CA ALA A 50 14.43 -11.12 -14.33
C ALA A 50 15.16 -9.78 -14.57
N ASP A 51 14.73 -9.01 -15.57
CA ASP A 51 15.28 -7.68 -15.87
C ASP A 51 15.06 -6.71 -14.68
N ALA A 52 13.89 -6.77 -14.02
CA ALA A 52 13.58 -5.96 -12.85
C ALA A 52 14.43 -6.34 -11.62
N ASP A 53 14.62 -7.64 -11.38
CA ASP A 53 15.48 -8.14 -10.30
C ASP A 53 16.95 -7.72 -10.50
N GLU A 54 17.45 -7.76 -11.74
CA GLU A 54 18.79 -7.27 -12.09
C GLU A 54 18.90 -5.76 -11.85
N ALA A 55 17.95 -4.98 -12.36
CA ALA A 55 17.92 -3.53 -12.17
C ALA A 55 17.87 -3.14 -10.69
N ARG A 56 17.08 -3.87 -9.88
CA ARG A 56 17.04 -3.69 -8.42
C ARG A 56 18.41 -3.96 -7.78
N GLY A 57 19.08 -5.04 -8.18
CA GLY A 57 20.41 -5.39 -7.69
C GLY A 57 21.42 -4.26 -7.92
N TRP A 58 21.46 -3.70 -9.13
CA TRP A 58 22.31 -2.55 -9.46
C TRP A 58 21.93 -1.30 -8.66
N ALA A 59 20.64 -1.00 -8.56
CA ALA A 59 20.16 0.19 -7.88
C ALA A 59 20.51 0.22 -6.38
N ILE A 60 20.49 -0.94 -5.71
CA ILE A 60 20.88 -1.04 -4.29
C ILE A 60 22.40 -0.82 -4.11
N ILE A 61 23.20 -1.22 -5.09
CA ILE A 61 24.66 -1.02 -5.07
C ILE A 61 25.02 0.44 -5.32
N GLU A 62 24.38 1.09 -6.30
CA GLU A 62 24.67 2.48 -6.67
C GLU A 62 24.14 3.48 -5.64
N GLU A 63 22.96 3.20 -5.07
CA GLU A 63 22.26 4.11 -4.16
C GLU A 63 21.79 3.36 -2.89
N PRO A 64 22.72 2.91 -2.03
CA PRO A 64 22.36 2.19 -0.81
C PRO A 64 21.60 3.10 0.15
N TRP A 65 20.62 2.55 0.86
CA TRP A 65 19.74 3.31 1.77
C TRP A 65 20.54 4.12 2.79
N GLU A 66 21.58 3.53 3.36
CA GLU A 66 22.42 4.14 4.40
C GLU A 66 23.14 5.39 3.91
N SER A 67 23.40 5.51 2.60
CA SER A 67 23.98 6.72 2.00
C SER A 67 23.00 7.89 1.89
N GLN A 68 21.70 7.62 2.04
CA GLN A 68 20.62 8.57 1.78
C GLN A 68 19.92 9.06 3.04
N VAL A 69 20.47 8.73 4.20
CA VAL A 69 19.85 8.94 5.50
C VAL A 69 20.73 9.83 6.35
N THR A 70 20.11 10.82 6.99
CA THR A 70 20.79 11.71 7.94
C THR A 70 20.29 11.42 9.35
N ALA A 71 21.21 11.31 10.30
CA ALA A 71 20.88 11.17 11.71
C ALA A 71 20.86 12.55 12.38
N ILE A 72 19.72 12.94 12.94
CA ILE A 72 19.59 14.15 13.76
C ILE A 72 19.77 13.72 15.22
N PRO A 73 20.87 14.11 15.88
CA PRO A 73 21.07 13.79 17.29
C PRO A 73 20.02 14.50 18.15
N ALA A 74 19.46 13.78 19.12
CA ALA A 74 18.57 14.35 20.13
C ALA A 74 19.38 14.92 21.29
N TYR A 75 18.92 16.06 21.82
CA TYR A 75 19.52 16.76 22.95
C TYR A 75 18.45 17.05 24.01
N ASN A 76 18.81 17.01 25.30
CA ASN A 76 17.95 17.54 26.36
C ASN A 76 17.96 19.08 26.38
N SER A 77 17.16 19.64 27.27
CA SER A 77 17.13 21.06 27.60
C SER A 77 18.49 21.65 28.00
N ASP A 78 19.40 20.82 28.50
CA ASP A 78 20.74 21.22 28.96
C ASP A 78 21.80 21.16 27.85
N GLY A 79 21.39 20.78 26.62
CA GLY A 79 22.28 20.65 25.47
C GLY A 79 23.14 19.38 25.48
N GLU A 80 22.90 18.47 26.41
CA GLU A 80 23.53 17.15 26.42
C GLU A 80 22.78 16.18 25.51
N ARG A 81 23.52 15.28 24.87
CA ARG A 81 22.96 14.33 23.91
C ARG A 81 22.13 13.28 24.64
N THR A 82 20.82 13.27 24.40
CA THR A 82 19.91 12.28 24.97
C THR A 82 19.59 11.19 23.95
N GLY A 83 20.19 10.00 24.12
CA GLY A 83 19.73 8.78 23.44
C GLY A 83 19.69 8.81 21.90
N THR A 84 18.85 7.93 21.35
CA THR A 84 18.77 7.57 19.93
C THR A 84 18.52 8.77 19.03
N ALA A 85 19.38 8.92 18.01
CA ALA A 85 19.22 9.93 16.97
C ALA A 85 17.95 9.64 16.15
N LEU A 86 17.27 10.70 15.71
CA LEU A 86 16.18 10.58 14.75
C LEU A 86 16.78 10.36 13.35
N THR A 87 16.48 9.21 12.77
CA THR A 87 16.86 8.85 11.41
C THR A 87 15.90 9.52 10.44
N VAL A 88 16.39 10.42 9.59
CA VAL A 88 15.58 11.13 8.59
C VAL A 88 16.11 10.82 7.20
N PRO A 89 15.33 10.12 6.35
CA PRO A 89 15.72 9.90 4.97
C PRO A 89 15.61 11.19 4.16
N ASN A 90 16.50 11.35 3.18
CA ASN A 90 16.32 12.34 2.13
C ASN A 90 14.97 12.10 1.43
N ILE A 91 14.24 13.17 1.11
CA ILE A 91 12.93 13.11 0.44
C ILE A 91 13.03 12.30 -0.86
N ALA A 92 14.05 12.57 -1.69
CA ALA A 92 14.24 11.87 -2.95
C ALA A 92 14.44 10.35 -2.74
N ALA A 93 15.18 9.97 -1.69
CA ALA A 93 15.39 8.57 -1.37
C ALA A 93 14.12 7.91 -0.84
N LYS A 94 13.39 8.58 0.05
CA LYS A 94 12.08 8.11 0.51
C LYS A 94 11.18 7.80 -0.69
N GLU A 95 11.05 8.72 -1.63
CA GLU A 95 10.19 8.57 -2.82
C GLU A 95 10.68 7.47 -3.76
N LEU A 96 11.99 7.38 -3.98
CA LEU A 96 12.61 6.36 -4.82
C LEU A 96 12.39 4.95 -4.28
N PHE A 97 12.72 4.72 -3.00
CA PHE A 97 12.53 3.42 -2.35
C PHE A 97 11.05 3.09 -2.18
N ALA A 98 10.20 4.09 -1.99
CA ALA A 98 8.75 3.91 -1.97
C ALA A 98 8.19 3.47 -3.33
N ALA A 99 8.64 4.07 -4.43
CA ALA A 99 8.21 3.66 -5.76
C ALA A 99 8.63 2.21 -6.05
N ARG A 100 9.87 1.84 -5.68
CA ARG A 100 10.36 0.46 -5.79
C ARG A 100 9.48 -0.50 -4.97
N LEU A 101 9.19 -0.17 -3.71
CA LEU A 101 8.31 -0.96 -2.84
C LEU A 101 6.92 -1.13 -3.45
N ALA A 102 6.34 -0.05 -3.99
CA ALA A 102 5.03 -0.09 -4.63
C ALA A 102 5.00 -1.11 -5.78
N PHE A 103 5.99 -1.09 -6.67
CA PHE A 103 6.05 -2.04 -7.79
C PHE A 103 6.34 -3.47 -7.35
N ASP A 104 7.25 -3.68 -6.39
CA ASP A 104 7.55 -5.00 -5.84
C ASP A 104 6.29 -5.64 -5.20
N MET A 105 5.51 -4.85 -4.45
CA MET A 105 4.26 -5.30 -3.83
C MET A 105 3.16 -5.59 -4.87
N LEU A 106 3.08 -4.80 -5.94
CA LEU A 106 2.11 -5.01 -7.02
C LEU A 106 2.42 -6.24 -7.87
N ASP A 107 3.71 -6.53 -8.12
CA ASP A 107 4.12 -7.75 -8.85
C ASP A 107 3.82 -9.02 -8.05
N ALA A 108 3.94 -8.96 -6.72
CA ALA A 108 3.56 -10.06 -5.83
C ALA A 108 2.05 -10.37 -5.88
N GLY A 109 1.21 -9.37 -6.18
CA GLY A 109 -0.22 -9.57 -6.39
C GLY A 109 -0.93 -10.12 -5.15
N ASP A 110 -1.48 -11.33 -5.26
CA ASP A 110 -2.17 -12.04 -4.18
C ASP A 110 -1.31 -13.14 -3.51
N ASP A 111 -0.05 -13.31 -3.93
CA ASP A 111 0.89 -14.25 -3.32
C ASP A 111 1.35 -13.74 -1.95
N CYS A 112 0.78 -14.30 -0.89
CA CYS A 112 1.06 -13.90 0.49
C CYS A 112 2.51 -14.14 0.90
N ASP A 113 3.16 -15.19 0.39
CA ASP A 113 4.53 -15.52 0.73
C ASP A 113 5.49 -14.52 0.06
N GLN A 114 5.24 -14.19 -1.21
CA GLN A 114 6.01 -13.18 -1.93
C GLN A 114 5.85 -11.79 -1.31
N LEU A 115 4.63 -11.42 -0.87
CA LEU A 115 4.39 -10.18 -0.14
C LEU A 115 5.17 -10.12 1.18
N GLU A 116 5.23 -11.22 1.94
CA GLU A 116 6.02 -11.31 3.17
C GLU A 116 7.52 -11.19 2.91
N GLU A 117 8.01 -11.81 1.82
CA GLU A 117 9.40 -11.69 1.41
C GLU A 117 9.78 -10.24 1.08
N VAL A 118 8.94 -9.54 0.32
CA VAL A 118 9.14 -8.12 0.00
C VAL A 118 9.17 -7.28 1.29
N LYS A 119 8.20 -7.46 2.20
CA LYS A 119 8.17 -6.75 3.49
C LYS A 119 9.44 -6.99 4.31
N THR A 120 9.83 -8.25 4.46
CA THR A 120 11.01 -8.65 5.25
C THR A 120 12.30 -8.06 4.68
N ARG A 121 12.41 -8.07 3.35
CA ARG A 121 13.56 -7.51 2.64
C ARG A 121 13.69 -6.01 2.87
N TYR A 122 12.61 -5.25 2.72
CA TYR A 122 12.62 -3.80 2.99
C TYR A 122 12.86 -3.52 4.48
N PHE A 123 12.25 -4.26 5.40
CA PHE A 123 12.52 -4.09 6.83
C PHE A 123 14.01 -4.29 7.17
N THR A 124 14.64 -5.31 6.58
CA THR A 124 16.07 -5.59 6.79
C THR A 124 16.97 -4.53 6.15
N MET A 125 16.66 -4.11 4.92
CA MET A 125 17.39 -3.05 4.21
C MET A 125 17.33 -1.70 4.95
N LEU A 126 16.24 -1.43 5.66
CA LEU A 126 16.07 -0.21 6.46
C LEU A 126 16.62 -0.37 7.88
N GLY A 127 17.44 -1.40 8.15
CA GLY A 127 18.06 -1.64 9.45
C GLY A 127 17.07 -1.99 10.56
N GLY A 128 15.87 -2.46 10.22
CA GLY A 128 14.80 -2.75 11.18
C GLY A 128 14.11 -1.51 11.75
N ASP A 129 14.35 -0.32 11.20
CA ASP A 129 13.72 0.92 11.65
C ASP A 129 12.27 1.00 11.17
N THR A 130 11.33 0.80 12.10
CA THR A 130 9.88 0.87 11.83
C THR A 130 9.41 2.27 11.42
N GLY A 131 10.09 3.34 11.89
CA GLY A 131 9.76 4.71 11.52
C GLY A 131 10.13 4.99 10.07
N SER A 132 11.34 4.60 9.66
CA SER A 132 11.77 4.66 8.26
C SER A 132 10.88 3.81 7.35
N LEU A 133 10.55 2.58 7.77
CA LEU A 133 9.65 1.71 7.02
C LEU A 133 8.26 2.34 6.84
N PHE A 134 7.70 2.94 7.89
CA PHE A 134 6.42 3.64 7.79
C PHE A 134 6.46 4.77 6.75
N LEU A 135 7.52 5.59 6.74
CA LEU A 135 7.67 6.67 5.76
C LEU A 135 7.73 6.15 4.31
N VAL A 136 8.48 5.07 4.08
CA VAL A 136 8.58 4.43 2.76
C VAL A 136 7.24 3.83 2.34
N CYS A 137 6.55 3.11 3.23
CA CYS A 137 5.22 2.56 2.98
C CYS A 137 4.19 3.64 2.63
N MET A 138 4.19 4.77 3.33
CA MET A 138 3.27 5.87 3.04
C MET A 138 3.49 6.47 1.66
N ALA A 139 4.75 6.72 1.26
CA ALA A 139 5.02 7.19 -0.09
C ALA A 139 4.77 6.11 -1.16
N ALA A 140 4.84 4.82 -0.81
CA ALA A 140 4.51 3.75 -1.74
C ALA A 140 3.00 3.77 -2.05
N LEU A 141 2.17 3.99 -1.03
CA LEU A 141 0.72 4.21 -1.22
C LEU A 141 0.44 5.45 -2.08
N ASP A 142 1.17 6.55 -1.87
CA ASP A 142 1.06 7.74 -2.72
C ASP A 142 1.42 7.43 -4.18
N THR A 143 2.47 6.64 -4.40
CA THR A 143 2.88 6.19 -5.74
C THR A 143 1.78 5.36 -6.40
N ILE A 144 1.21 4.39 -5.66
CA ILE A 144 0.11 3.56 -6.17
C ILE A 144 -1.09 4.44 -6.55
N ALA A 145 -1.49 5.35 -5.67
CA ALA A 145 -2.69 6.17 -5.85
C ALA A 145 -2.54 7.23 -6.96
N SER A 146 -1.36 7.84 -7.09
CA SER A 146 -1.13 8.96 -8.02
C SER A 146 -0.60 8.55 -9.38
N LEU A 147 0.14 7.43 -9.47
CA LEU A 147 0.78 6.99 -10.70
C LEU A 147 0.14 5.72 -11.26
N VAL A 148 0.06 4.65 -10.46
CA VAL A 148 -0.30 3.32 -10.97
C VAL A 148 -1.80 3.19 -11.23
N VAL A 149 -2.62 3.46 -10.22
CA VAL A 149 -4.09 3.29 -10.31
C VAL A 149 -4.70 4.12 -11.43
N PRO A 150 -4.33 5.41 -11.64
CA PRO A 150 -4.87 6.19 -12.75
C PRO A 150 -4.58 5.59 -14.13
N GLN A 151 -3.35 5.11 -14.36
CA GLN A 151 -2.95 4.49 -15.63
C GLN A 151 -3.71 3.19 -15.88
N LEU A 152 -3.84 2.34 -14.86
CA LEU A 152 -4.60 1.08 -14.98
C LEU A 152 -6.08 1.34 -15.27
N LEU A 153 -6.70 2.31 -14.60
CA LEU A 153 -8.09 2.68 -14.85
C LEU A 153 -8.27 3.23 -16.26
N GLU A 154 -7.35 4.08 -16.72
CA GLU A 154 -7.38 4.61 -18.09
C GLU A 154 -7.29 3.50 -19.14
N GLU A 155 -6.39 2.53 -18.96
CA GLU A 155 -6.26 1.36 -19.84
C GLU A 155 -7.53 0.49 -19.84
N ILE A 156 -8.14 0.24 -18.68
CA ILE A 156 -9.39 -0.52 -18.55
C ILE A 156 -10.56 0.22 -19.22
N GLU A 157 -10.62 1.54 -19.08
CA GLU A 157 -11.68 2.37 -19.65
C GLU A 157 -11.55 2.47 -21.18
N GLN A 158 -10.36 2.79 -21.68
CA GLN A 158 -10.13 3.01 -23.11
C GLN A 158 -10.03 1.71 -23.89
N ARG A 159 -9.20 0.75 -23.45
CA ARG A 159 -8.98 -0.51 -24.18
C ARG A 159 -9.98 -1.59 -23.78
N GLY A 160 -10.40 -1.62 -22.51
CA GLY A 160 -11.42 -2.54 -22.03
C GLY A 160 -12.86 -2.06 -22.28
N SER A 161 -13.05 -0.81 -22.73
CA SER A 161 -14.38 -0.19 -22.88
C SER A 161 -15.24 -0.24 -21.61
N ASN A 162 -14.59 -0.34 -20.43
CA ASN A 162 -15.28 -0.48 -19.14
C ASN A 162 -15.24 0.82 -18.33
N TRP A 163 -16.15 1.73 -18.66
CA TRP A 163 -16.33 3.03 -17.98
C TRP A 163 -16.99 2.93 -16.60
N THR A 164 -17.32 1.73 -16.13
CA THR A 164 -17.96 1.52 -14.83
C THR A 164 -16.92 1.31 -13.73
N GLU A 165 -15.65 1.06 -14.06
CA GLU A 165 -14.66 0.64 -13.08
C GLU A 165 -14.33 1.72 -12.04
N ARG A 166 -14.24 2.99 -12.46
CA ARG A 166 -14.11 4.12 -11.51
C ARG A 166 -15.32 4.25 -10.58
N VAL A 167 -16.53 3.98 -11.08
CA VAL A 167 -17.74 3.99 -10.26
C VAL A 167 -17.67 2.90 -9.20
N ARG A 168 -17.28 1.67 -9.59
CA ARG A 168 -17.08 0.56 -8.66
C ARG A 168 -16.04 0.85 -7.60
N LEU A 169 -14.96 1.55 -7.94
CA LEU A 169 -13.95 1.97 -6.96
C LEU A 169 -14.54 2.93 -5.90
N CYS A 170 -15.37 3.89 -6.33
CA CYS A 170 -16.09 4.77 -5.42
C CYS A 170 -17.10 4.01 -4.53
N GLU A 171 -17.83 3.05 -5.09
CA GLU A 171 -18.74 2.18 -4.33
C GLU A 171 -17.98 1.30 -3.33
N ALA A 172 -16.83 0.75 -3.71
CA ALA A 172 -15.96 -0.03 -2.84
C ALA A 172 -15.46 0.81 -1.66
N ARG A 173 -15.09 2.07 -1.91
CA ARG A 173 -14.75 3.02 -0.84
C ARG A 173 -15.90 3.19 0.15
N ALA A 174 -17.13 3.42 -0.33
CA ALA A 174 -18.30 3.54 0.54
C ALA A 174 -18.52 2.29 1.39
N LYS A 175 -18.44 1.10 0.78
CA LYS A 175 -18.56 -0.20 1.46
C LYS A 175 -17.47 -0.41 2.51
N ALA A 176 -16.23 -0.02 2.24
CA ALA A 176 -15.12 -0.17 3.17
C ALA A 176 -15.33 0.66 4.46
N TRP A 177 -15.85 1.88 4.32
CA TRP A 177 -16.20 2.72 5.48
C TRP A 177 -17.42 2.19 6.24
N GLN A 178 -18.47 1.79 5.52
CA GLN A 178 -19.70 1.24 6.11
C GLN A 178 -19.43 -0.06 6.87
N GLY A 179 -18.76 -1.03 6.25
CA GLY A 179 -18.46 -2.31 6.90
C GLY A 179 -17.56 -2.15 8.12
N ARG A 180 -16.68 -1.14 8.15
CA ARG A 180 -15.88 -0.82 9.34
C ARG A 180 -16.74 -0.20 10.44
N ALA A 181 -17.66 0.70 10.10
CA ALA A 181 -18.60 1.27 11.07
C ALA A 181 -19.51 0.19 11.67
N ASP A 182 -20.07 -0.70 10.85
CA ASP A 182 -20.92 -1.80 11.32
C ASP A 182 -20.17 -2.76 12.26
N LYS A 183 -18.91 -3.08 11.93
CA LYS A 183 -18.06 -3.90 12.80
C LYS A 183 -17.74 -3.19 14.12
N LEU A 184 -17.45 -1.88 14.09
CA LEU A 184 -17.17 -1.10 15.30
C LEU A 184 -18.41 -0.99 16.19
N ASN A 185 -19.58 -0.75 15.61
CA ASN A 185 -20.85 -0.70 16.34
C ASN A 185 -21.15 -2.05 17.01
N GLY A 186 -21.00 -3.16 16.28
CA GLY A 186 -21.21 -4.50 16.87
C GLY A 186 -20.22 -4.83 17.99
N LEU A 187 -18.98 -4.34 17.93
CA LEU A 187 -18.00 -4.48 19.02
C LEU A 187 -18.34 -3.58 20.22
N GLN A 188 -18.86 -2.37 19.97
CA GLN A 188 -19.32 -1.45 21.02
C GLN A 188 -20.56 -2.01 21.75
N ASP A 189 -21.50 -2.59 21.01
CA ASP A 189 -22.68 -3.24 21.59
C ASP A 189 -22.27 -4.43 22.49
N GLN A 190 -21.34 -5.27 22.03
CA GLN A 190 -20.77 -6.37 22.83
C GLN A 190 -20.00 -5.87 24.06
N ALA A 191 -19.24 -4.78 23.92
CA ALA A 191 -18.54 -4.16 25.03
C ALA A 191 -19.52 -3.58 26.07
N ALA A 192 -20.59 -2.93 25.63
CA ALA A 192 -21.65 -2.41 26.48
C ALA A 192 -22.40 -3.53 27.22
N GLU A 193 -22.71 -4.64 26.53
CA GLU A 193 -23.29 -5.84 27.13
C GLU A 193 -22.36 -6.48 28.18
N ALA A 194 -21.04 -6.41 27.95
CA ALA A 194 -20.01 -6.87 28.89
C ALA A 194 -19.68 -5.86 30.01
N GLY A 195 -20.34 -4.69 30.03
CA GLY A 195 -20.09 -3.63 31.02
C GLY A 195 -18.75 -2.90 30.85
N ILE A 196 -18.11 -3.00 29.69
CA ILE A 196 -16.86 -2.33 29.34
C ILE A 196 -17.19 -1.00 28.65
N ASN A 197 -16.94 0.12 29.32
CA ASN A 197 -17.11 1.43 28.71
C ASN A 197 -15.95 1.73 27.75
N PRO A 198 -16.21 2.29 26.55
CA PRO A 198 -15.16 2.74 25.67
C PRO A 198 -14.35 3.85 26.35
N VAL A 199 -13.02 3.74 26.29
CA VAL A 199 -12.10 4.78 26.78
C VAL A 199 -12.37 6.05 25.97
N ASP A 200 -12.78 7.12 26.65
CA ASP A 200 -12.96 8.42 26.01
C ASP A 200 -11.60 8.87 25.47
N ALA A 201 -11.51 9.27 24.20
CA ALA A 201 -10.23 9.60 23.57
C ALA A 201 -9.48 10.76 24.28
N TYR A 202 -10.19 11.52 25.11
CA TYR A 202 -9.63 12.56 25.99
C TYR A 202 -8.93 12.02 27.25
N ASP A 203 -9.22 10.77 27.67
CA ASP A 203 -8.73 10.20 28.93
C ASP A 203 -7.34 9.53 28.79
N ILE A 204 -6.93 9.23 27.56
CA ILE A 204 -5.58 8.71 27.26
C ILE A 204 -4.50 9.77 27.59
N GLY A 205 -4.86 11.06 27.55
CA GLY A 205 -3.96 12.16 27.91
C GLY A 205 -3.79 12.37 29.42
N ALA A 206 -4.77 11.97 30.24
CA ALA A 206 -4.72 12.17 31.70
C ALA A 206 -3.98 11.02 32.40
N ALA A 207 -4.22 9.77 31.98
CA ALA A 207 -3.58 8.59 32.58
C ALA A 207 -2.06 8.53 32.34
N ALA A 208 -1.56 9.13 31.25
CA ALA A 208 -0.12 9.19 30.96
C ALA A 208 0.65 10.18 31.85
N ILE A 209 -0.04 11.14 32.48
CA ILE A 209 0.58 12.16 33.34
C ILE A 209 0.58 11.71 34.80
N ASP A 210 -0.46 10.98 35.25
CA ASP A 210 -0.59 10.57 36.66
C ASP A 210 0.30 9.37 37.05
N GLY A 211 0.80 8.61 36.07
CA GLY A 211 1.74 7.50 36.29
C GLY A 211 3.23 7.91 36.43
N LEU A 212 3.55 9.21 36.30
CA LEU A 212 4.92 9.73 36.39
C LEU A 212 5.20 10.51 37.68
N ALA A 213 4.22 10.67 38.57
CA ALA A 213 4.47 11.11 39.93
C ALA A 213 4.96 9.91 40.76
N MET A 214 6.21 9.50 40.54
CA MET A 214 6.94 8.75 41.55
C MET A 214 7.05 9.65 42.77
N ASP A 215 6.41 9.26 43.87
CA ASP A 215 6.65 9.86 45.18
C ASP A 215 8.16 9.91 45.43
N PRO A 216 8.73 11.04 45.89
CA PRO A 216 10.13 11.09 46.25
C PRO A 216 10.36 10.04 47.33
N VAL A 217 11.28 9.11 47.05
CA VAL A 217 11.77 8.15 48.04
C VAL A 217 12.41 8.97 49.17
N ASP A 218 11.74 9.03 50.31
CA ASP A 218 12.29 9.53 51.57
C ASP A 218 13.50 8.65 51.93
N LEU A 219 14.70 9.15 51.58
CA LEU A 219 15.98 8.58 51.98
C LEU A 219 16.45 9.20 53.30
N ASP A 220 15.57 9.24 54.31
CA ASP A 220 15.95 9.55 55.68
C ASP A 220 15.34 8.50 56.62
N SER A 221 16.09 7.41 56.83
CA SER A 221 15.99 6.65 58.07
C SER A 221 17.39 6.54 58.67
N GLU A 222 17.75 7.60 59.40
CA GLU A 222 18.64 7.49 60.55
C GLU A 222 18.03 6.44 61.50
N GLY A 223 18.78 5.36 61.69
CA GLY A 223 18.50 4.32 62.67
C GLY A 223 19.80 4.00 63.39
N ASP A 224 20.15 4.87 64.33
CA ASP A 224 20.96 4.49 65.49
C ASP A 224 20.36 3.24 66.13
N ASP A 225 21.20 2.24 66.41
CA ASP A 225 20.99 1.40 67.57
C ASP A 225 22.34 0.92 68.11
N GLU A 226 22.63 1.37 69.33
CA GLU A 226 23.68 0.89 70.20
C GLU A 226 23.38 -0.55 70.68
N GLY A 227 24.43 -1.37 70.77
CA GLY A 227 24.39 -2.71 71.36
C GLY A 227 25.65 -3.53 71.10
#